data_AF-A0A932Q9D0-F1
#
_entry.id   AF-A0A932Q9D0-F1
#
_cell.length_a   1.000
_cell.length_b   1.000
_cell.length_c   1.000
_cell.angle_alpha   90.00
_cell.angle_beta   90.00
_cell.angle_gamma   90.00
#
_symmetry.space_group_name_H-M   'P 1'
#
loop_
_entity.id
_entity.type
_entity.pdbx_description
1 polymer ?
#
loop_
_entity_poly.entity_id
_entity_poly.type
_entity_poly.pdbx_seq_one_letter_code
_entity_poly.pdbx_strand_id
1 'polypeptide(L)'
;MPSPADGTDSKKIVEVARKFGLEASVAEQVTFEELKRALAAGYTPILEIQAWPTNEKRPASWREVWDSGHYVVLTALTDEWAYTMDPSVPASYTYLPISELLDRWHNVDEPVGAPGRPYQHLAILIHGKNPSRLIRME
;
A
#
# COMPACT_ATOMS: atom_id res chain seq x y z
N MET A 1 -18.80 9.22 7.99
CA MET A 1 -18.32 8.20 7.02
C MET A 1 -17.73 9.00 5.87
N PRO A 2 -16.47 8.77 5.47
CA PRO A 2 -15.99 9.33 4.21
C PRO A 2 -16.96 8.88 3.11
N SER A 3 -17.25 9.78 2.17
CA SER A 3 -18.09 9.43 1.04
C SER A 3 -17.28 8.50 0.11
N PRO A 4 -17.92 7.71 -0.77
CA PRO A 4 -17.19 6.96 -1.80
C PRO A 4 -16.28 7.82 -2.70
N ALA A 5 -16.44 9.15 -2.68
CA ALA A 5 -15.61 10.07 -3.45
C ALA A 5 -14.23 10.33 -2.82
N ASP A 6 -14.03 10.02 -1.54
CA ASP A 6 -12.83 10.42 -0.78
C ASP A 6 -11.81 9.27 -0.60
N GLY A 7 -12.05 8.12 -1.24
CA GLY A 7 -11.20 6.93 -1.16
C GLY A 7 -11.68 5.88 -0.14
N THR A 8 -10.76 5.01 0.29
CA THR A 8 -11.07 3.89 1.20
C THR A 8 -10.17 3.94 2.44
N ASP A 9 -10.78 3.98 3.63
CA ASP A 9 -10.09 3.89 4.92
C ASP A 9 -9.39 2.51 5.07
N SER A 10 -8.10 2.52 5.40
CA SER A 10 -7.27 1.33 5.59
C SER A 10 -7.87 0.35 6.63
N LYS A 11 -8.55 0.87 7.66
CA LYS A 11 -9.24 0.04 8.66
C LYS A 11 -10.45 -0.69 8.08
N LYS A 12 -11.10 -0.12 7.06
CA LYS A 12 -12.20 -0.78 6.33
C LYS A 12 -11.69 -1.90 5.44
N ILE A 13 -10.51 -1.74 4.84
CA ILE A 13 -9.84 -2.84 4.12
C ILE A 13 -9.56 -3.99 5.09
N VAL A 14 -9.01 -3.71 6.28
CA VAL A 14 -8.78 -4.73 7.32
C VAL A 14 -10.08 -5.40 7.78
N GLU A 15 -11.15 -4.63 8.01
CA GLU A 15 -12.46 -5.15 8.37
C GLU A 15 -12.98 -6.16 7.33
N VAL A 16 -12.87 -5.83 6.05
CA VAL A 16 -13.30 -6.69 4.95
C VAL A 16 -12.39 -7.92 4.81
N ALA A 17 -11.06 -7.76 4.86
CA ALA A 17 -10.12 -8.87 4.78
C ALA A 17 -10.39 -9.93 5.86
N ARG A 18 -10.68 -9.49 7.09
CA ARG A 18 -11.07 -10.38 8.20
C ARG A 18 -12.39 -11.12 7.94
N LYS A 19 -13.38 -10.48 7.29
CA LYS A 19 -14.63 -11.14 6.86
C LYS A 19 -14.39 -12.27 5.84
N PHE A 20 -13.32 -12.18 5.05
CA PHE A 20 -12.89 -13.26 4.14
C PHE A 20 -12.06 -14.36 4.84
N GLY A 21 -11.85 -14.26 6.16
CA GLY A 21 -11.10 -15.22 6.95
C GLY A 21 -9.59 -15.08 6.82
N LEU A 22 -9.10 -13.87 6.51
CA LEU A 22 -7.68 -13.52 6.51
C LEU A 22 -7.28 -12.89 7.85
N GLU A 23 -6.05 -13.10 8.26
CA GLU A 23 -5.40 -12.28 9.27
C GLU A 23 -5.05 -10.93 8.63
N ALA A 24 -5.47 -9.83 9.25
CA ALA A 24 -5.20 -8.50 8.72
C ALA A 24 -5.00 -7.47 9.85
N SER A 25 -4.05 -6.56 9.67
CA SER A 25 -3.78 -5.45 10.58
C SER A 25 -3.27 -4.23 9.81
N VAL A 26 -3.44 -3.03 10.37
CA VAL A 26 -2.82 -1.80 9.88
C VAL A 26 -1.66 -1.45 10.81
N ALA A 27 -0.52 -1.08 10.24
CA ALA A 27 0.61 -0.51 10.95
C ALA A 27 1.04 0.79 10.25
N GLU A 28 1.49 1.77 11.03
CA GLU A 28 2.12 3.00 10.56
C GLU A 28 3.59 3.02 11.00
N GLN A 29 4.41 3.89 10.42
CA GLN A 29 5.85 3.99 10.72
C GLN A 29 6.61 2.69 10.45
N VAL A 30 6.11 1.85 9.53
CA VAL A 30 6.72 0.58 9.18
C VAL A 30 8.05 0.86 8.47
N THR A 31 9.10 0.17 8.89
CA THR A 31 10.43 0.30 8.29
C THR A 31 10.59 -0.62 7.09
N PHE A 32 11.53 -0.29 6.21
CA PHE A 32 11.92 -1.17 5.09
C PHE A 32 12.31 -2.58 5.56
N GLU A 33 13.02 -2.68 6.69
CA GLU A 33 13.41 -3.96 7.27
C GLU A 33 12.22 -4.73 7.86
N GLU A 34 11.18 -4.05 8.35
CA GLU A 34 9.92 -4.69 8.75
C GLU A 34 9.15 -5.23 7.55
N LEU A 35 9.13 -4.53 6.41
CA LEU A 35 8.54 -5.05 5.17
C LEU A 35 9.25 -6.32 4.70
N LYS A 36 10.59 -6.34 4.72
CA LYS A 36 11.37 -7.55 4.40
C LYS A 36 11.00 -8.72 5.31
N ARG A 37 10.93 -8.48 6.63
CA ARG A 37 10.54 -9.51 7.60
C ARG A 37 9.11 -9.99 7.40
N ALA A 38 8.18 -9.09 7.08
CA ALA A 38 6.79 -9.44 6.81
C ALA A 38 6.66 -10.36 5.58
N LEU A 39 7.30 -10.00 4.46
CA LEU A 39 7.33 -10.83 3.25
C LEU A 39 7.95 -12.20 3.52
N ALA A 40 9.08 -12.25 4.24
CA ALA A 40 9.74 -13.51 4.61
C ALA A 40 8.87 -14.39 5.53
N ALA A 41 8.02 -13.78 6.36
CA ALA A 41 7.05 -14.48 7.20
C ALA A 41 5.75 -14.85 6.46
N GLY A 42 5.65 -14.61 5.15
CA GLY A 42 4.50 -14.95 4.32
C GLY A 42 3.36 -13.92 4.33
N TYR A 43 3.56 -12.76 4.97
CA TYR A 43 2.59 -11.66 4.87
C TYR A 43 2.66 -11.03 3.47
N THR A 44 1.53 -10.53 3.01
CA THR A 44 1.37 -9.70 1.81
C THR A 44 1.01 -8.28 2.24
N PRO A 45 1.97 -7.34 2.26
CA PRO A 45 1.69 -5.95 2.58
C PRO A 45 0.93 -5.24 1.46
N ILE A 46 -0.09 -4.47 1.80
CA ILE A 46 -0.65 -3.42 0.93
C ILE A 46 -0.13 -2.09 1.46
N LEU A 47 0.56 -1.33 0.61
CA LEU A 47 1.13 -0.03 0.94
C LEU A 47 0.21 1.07 0.43
N GLU A 48 0.24 2.21 1.10
CA GLU A 48 -0.44 3.43 0.68
C GLU A 48 0.59 4.50 0.33
N ILE A 49 0.67 4.85 -0.95
CA ILE A 49 1.71 5.72 -1.52
C ILE A 49 1.09 6.90 -2.27
N GLN A 50 1.88 7.94 -2.49
CA GLN A 50 1.54 9.01 -3.44
C GLN A 50 1.84 8.55 -4.87
N ALA A 51 0.81 8.46 -5.72
CA ALA A 51 0.92 7.90 -7.07
C ALA A 51 1.17 8.96 -8.15
N TRP A 52 0.45 10.07 -8.10
CA TRP A 52 0.43 11.07 -9.17
C TRP A 52 0.98 12.41 -8.70
N PRO A 53 1.61 13.17 -9.60
CA PRO A 53 1.97 14.55 -9.28
C PRO A 53 0.72 15.43 -9.21
N THR A 54 0.73 16.40 -8.30
CA THR A 54 -0.33 17.42 -8.18
C THR A 54 -0.48 18.30 -9.44
N ASN A 55 0.58 18.43 -10.24
CA ASN A 55 0.54 19.08 -11.55
C ASN A 55 1.03 18.10 -12.62
N GLU A 56 0.74 18.30 -13.91
CA GLU A 56 1.13 17.35 -14.98
C GLU A 56 2.66 17.12 -15.13
N LYS A 57 3.48 17.72 -14.26
CA LYS A 57 4.93 17.53 -14.20
C LYS A 57 5.30 16.68 -12.99
N ARG A 58 6.27 15.79 -13.17
CA ARG A 58 6.89 15.05 -12.06
C ARG A 58 7.34 16.03 -10.96
N PRO A 59 7.03 15.78 -9.67
CA PRO A 59 7.41 16.71 -8.63
C PRO A 59 8.93 16.67 -8.45
N ALA A 60 9.50 17.76 -7.95
CA ALA A 60 10.92 17.77 -7.56
C ALA A 60 11.18 16.80 -6.40
N SER A 61 10.17 16.58 -5.55
CA SER A 61 10.21 15.66 -4.42
C SER A 61 8.83 15.05 -4.19
N TRP A 62 8.76 13.73 -4.08
CA TRP A 62 7.50 13.05 -3.73
C TRP A 62 7.05 13.33 -2.30
N ARG A 63 7.98 13.72 -1.41
CA ARG A 63 7.70 14.08 -0.01
C ARG A 63 6.77 15.29 0.15
N GLU A 64 6.63 16.08 -0.91
CA GLU A 64 5.81 17.29 -0.94
C GLU A 64 4.42 17.07 -1.55
N VAL A 65 4.15 15.87 -2.10
CA VAL A 65 2.85 15.49 -2.65
C VAL A 65 2.01 14.83 -1.55
N TRP A 66 0.76 15.23 -1.37
CA TRP A 66 -0.11 14.72 -0.29
C TRP A 66 -1.54 14.40 -0.71
N ASP A 67 -1.92 14.74 -1.94
CA ASP A 67 -3.30 14.72 -2.43
C ASP A 67 -3.61 13.54 -3.36
N SER A 68 -2.65 12.61 -3.52
CA SER A 68 -2.69 11.57 -4.55
C SER A 68 -2.44 10.18 -3.94
N GLY A 69 -3.08 9.90 -2.81
CA GLY A 69 -3.01 8.62 -2.11
C GLY A 69 -3.52 7.44 -2.94
N HIS A 70 -2.79 6.32 -2.91
CA HIS A 70 -3.04 5.15 -3.75
C HIS A 70 -2.55 3.87 -3.09
N TYR A 71 -3.35 2.81 -3.16
CA TYR A 71 -2.99 1.51 -2.60
C TYR A 71 -2.33 0.61 -3.64
N VAL A 72 -1.21 -0.02 -3.25
CA VAL A 72 -0.49 -1.01 -4.06
C VAL A 72 -0.17 -2.25 -3.24
N VAL A 73 -0.21 -3.44 -3.84
CA VAL A 73 0.18 -4.68 -3.17
C VAL A 73 1.67 -4.90 -3.37
N LEU A 74 2.45 -4.99 -2.29
CA LEU A 74 3.87 -5.30 -2.37
C LEU A 74 4.07 -6.81 -2.59
N THR A 75 4.70 -7.19 -3.69
CA THR A 75 4.89 -8.60 -4.06
C THR A 75 6.32 -9.07 -3.88
N ALA A 76 7.30 -8.18 -4.05
CA ALA A 76 8.71 -8.48 -3.78
C ALA A 76 9.50 -7.21 -3.45
N LEU A 77 10.61 -7.40 -2.74
CA LEU A 77 11.61 -6.37 -2.44
C LEU A 77 13.00 -6.90 -2.74
N THR A 78 13.84 -6.05 -3.32
CA THR A 78 15.31 -6.15 -3.27
C THR A 78 15.86 -4.93 -2.52
N ASP A 79 17.18 -4.83 -2.39
CA ASP A 79 17.79 -3.63 -1.81
C ASP A 79 17.65 -2.39 -2.71
N GLU A 80 17.34 -2.59 -4.00
CA GLU A 80 17.23 -1.50 -4.99
C GLU A 80 15.80 -1.24 -5.46
N TRP A 81 14.95 -2.27 -5.51
CA TRP A 81 13.65 -2.21 -6.17
C TRP A 81 12.52 -2.78 -5.31
N ALA A 82 11.38 -2.10 -5.34
CA ALA A 82 10.11 -2.65 -4.89
C ALA A 82 9.26 -3.05 -6.11
N TYR A 83 8.69 -4.25 -6.06
CA TYR A 83 7.79 -4.78 -7.07
C TYR A 83 6.39 -4.84 -6.49
N THR A 84 5.43 -4.29 -7.23
CA THR A 84 4.05 -4.14 -6.75
C THR A 84 3.04 -4.64 -7.76
N MET A 85 1.88 -5.06 -7.28
CA MET A 85 0.65 -5.04 -8.07
C MET A 85 -0.10 -3.74 -7.81
N ASP A 86 -0.26 -2.96 -8.87
CA ASP A 86 -0.92 -1.66 -8.91
C ASP A 86 -2.25 -1.79 -9.68
N PRO A 87 -3.40 -1.50 -9.05
CA PRO A 87 -4.71 -1.59 -9.69
C PRO A 87 -4.92 -0.58 -10.82
N SER A 88 -4.07 0.45 -10.94
CA SER A 88 -4.10 1.45 -12.00
C SER A 88 -3.22 1.09 -13.20
N VAL A 89 -2.50 -0.04 -13.16
CA VAL A 89 -1.64 -0.52 -14.27
C VAL A 89 -2.34 -1.65 -15.03
N PRO A 90 -2.44 -1.60 -16.38
CA PRO A 90 -3.18 -2.59 -17.19
C PRO A 90 -2.69 -4.05 -17.07
N ALA A 91 -1.41 -4.28 -16.73
CA ALA A 91 -0.85 -5.63 -16.48
C ALA A 91 -0.72 -5.95 -14.99
N SER A 92 -1.24 -5.08 -14.13
CA SER A 92 -1.15 -5.05 -12.67
C SER A 92 0.26 -4.96 -12.10
N TYR A 93 1.29 -5.60 -12.65
CA TYR A 93 2.63 -5.55 -12.08
C TYR A 93 3.43 -4.32 -12.53
N THR A 94 4.10 -3.67 -11.58
CA THR A 94 5.04 -2.57 -11.80
C THR A 94 6.15 -2.60 -10.76
N TYR A 95 7.11 -1.68 -10.87
CA TYR A 95 8.23 -1.56 -9.94
C TYR A 95 8.68 -0.11 -9.80
N LEU A 96 9.32 0.20 -8.67
CA LEU A 96 9.92 1.50 -8.39
C LEU A 96 11.19 1.35 -7.52
N PRO A 97 12.16 2.29 -7.61
CA PRO A 97 13.33 2.26 -6.75
C PRO A 97 12.94 2.40 -5.27
N ILE A 98 13.68 1.76 -4.36
CA ILE A 98 13.42 1.88 -2.91
C ILE A 98 13.46 3.34 -2.45
N SER A 99 14.39 4.14 -2.96
CA SER A 99 14.47 5.57 -2.63
C SER A 99 13.20 6.33 -3.00
N GLU A 100 12.59 5.99 -4.14
CA GLU A 100 11.36 6.61 -4.59
C GLU A 100 10.14 6.09 -3.82
N LEU A 101 10.11 4.80 -3.47
CA LEU A 101 9.07 4.25 -2.59
C LEU A 101 9.06 5.00 -1.25
N LEU A 102 10.21 5.13 -0.60
CA LEU A 102 10.33 5.80 0.70
C LEU A 102 9.89 7.27 0.63
N ASP A 103 10.14 7.95 -0.49
CA ASP A 103 9.70 9.33 -0.68
C ASP A 103 8.20 9.47 -0.98
N ARG A 104 7.55 8.42 -1.47
CA ARG A 104 6.10 8.39 -1.77
C ARG A 104 5.26 7.83 -0.63
N TRP A 105 5.87 7.18 0.36
CA TRP A 105 5.16 6.33 1.33
C TRP A 105 4.65 7.13 2.54
N HIS A 106 3.72 8.04 2.26
CA HIS A 106 3.03 8.87 3.24
C HIS A 106 1.68 9.28 2.68
N ASN A 107 0.75 9.64 3.56
CA ASN A 107 -0.55 10.15 3.17
C ASN A 107 -1.19 10.96 4.31
N VAL A 108 -2.30 11.62 4.03
CA VAL A 108 -3.13 12.32 5.01
C VAL A 108 -4.51 11.68 5.10
N ASP A 109 -4.93 11.32 6.30
CA ASP A 109 -6.32 10.95 6.55
C ASP A 109 -7.12 12.24 6.55
N GLU A 110 -8.10 12.41 5.66
CA GLU A 110 -8.97 13.60 5.61
C GLU A 110 -10.41 13.27 6.06
N PRO A 111 -10.65 13.06 7.37
CA PRO A 111 -12.00 12.82 7.87
C PRO A 111 -12.89 14.05 7.70
N VAL A 112 -14.10 13.83 7.19
CA VAL A 112 -15.12 14.88 7.03
C VAL A 112 -15.34 15.65 8.33
N GLY A 113 -15.09 16.96 8.30
CA GLY A 113 -15.33 17.87 9.43
C GLY A 113 -14.22 17.89 10.50
N ALA A 114 -13.06 17.30 10.22
CA ALA A 114 -11.90 17.33 11.10
C ALA A 114 -10.62 17.68 10.29
N PRO A 115 -9.58 18.24 10.94
CA PRO A 115 -8.31 18.48 10.27
C PRO A 115 -7.68 17.16 9.82
N GLY A 116 -7.02 17.21 8.67
CA GLY A 116 -6.29 16.07 8.14
C GLY A 116 -5.20 15.58 9.10
N ARG A 117 -5.07 14.26 9.26
CA ARG A 117 -4.02 13.64 10.08
C ARG A 117 -2.95 13.06 9.14
N PRO A 118 -1.76 13.66 9.03
CA PRO A 118 -0.68 13.07 8.26
C PRO A 118 -0.17 11.79 8.96
N TYR A 119 0.18 10.81 8.16
CA TYR A 119 0.89 9.61 8.60
C TYR A 119 1.91 9.19 7.54
N GLN A 120 2.82 8.33 7.96
CA GLN A 120 3.90 7.83 7.12
C GLN A 120 4.00 6.32 7.25
N HIS A 121 4.47 5.71 6.18
CA HIS A 121 4.81 4.31 6.11
C HIS A 121 3.69 3.37 6.56
N LEU A 122 2.47 3.59 6.04
CA LEU A 122 1.33 2.74 6.30
C LEU A 122 1.44 1.42 5.53
N ALA A 123 1.33 0.31 6.24
CA ALA A 123 1.19 -1.02 5.67
C ALA A 123 -0.05 -1.71 6.24
N ILE A 124 -0.90 -2.23 5.35
CA ILE A 124 -1.91 -3.21 5.70
C ILE A 124 -1.26 -4.58 5.54
N LEU A 125 -0.98 -5.23 6.65
CA LEU A 125 -0.37 -6.55 6.68
C LEU A 125 -1.46 -7.60 6.59
N ILE A 126 -1.52 -8.32 5.47
CA ILE A 126 -2.45 -9.44 5.25
C ILE A 126 -1.68 -10.75 5.31
N HIS A 127 -2.22 -11.73 6.00
CA HIS A 127 -1.70 -13.09 6.04
C HIS A 127 -2.88 -14.07 6.07
N GLY A 128 -2.69 -15.29 5.58
CA GLY A 128 -3.79 -16.24 5.56
C GLY A 128 -3.58 -17.36 4.55
N LYS A 129 -4.69 -18.06 4.31
CA LYS A 129 -4.80 -19.40 3.71
C LYS A 129 -3.67 -19.74 2.74
N ASN A 130 -3.15 -20.97 2.90
CA ASN A 130 -2.28 -21.62 1.91
C ASN A 130 -2.74 -21.22 0.50
N PRO A 131 -1.84 -20.70 -0.36
CA PRO A 131 -2.21 -20.36 -1.71
C PRO A 131 -2.96 -21.54 -2.31
N SER A 132 -4.10 -21.28 -2.95
CA SER A 132 -4.84 -22.31 -3.67
C SER A 132 -3.81 -23.15 -4.41
N ARG A 133 -3.64 -24.43 -4.03
CA ARG A 133 -2.75 -25.31 -4.79
C ARG A 133 -3.18 -25.13 -6.23
N LEU A 134 -2.27 -24.64 -7.08
CA LEU A 134 -2.50 -24.64 -8.52
C LEU A 134 -3.07 -26.02 -8.83
N ILE A 135 -4.26 -26.07 -9.41
CA ILE A 135 -4.72 -27.31 -10.03
C ILE A 135 -3.65 -27.61 -11.06
N ARG A 136 -2.78 -28.59 -10.76
CA ARG A 136 -1.89 -29.15 -11.78
C ARG A 136 -2.82 -29.71 -12.83
N MET A 137 -2.89 -29.05 -13.97
CA MET A 137 -3.37 -29.71 -15.17
C MET A 137 -2.27 -30.71 -15.52
N GLU A 138 -2.57 -31.98 -15.25
CA GLU A 138 -1.85 -33.12 -15.84
C GLU A 138 -2.01 -33.11 -17.37
#